data_AF-A0A850P6B2-F1
#
_entry.id   AF-A0A850P6B2-F1
#
_cell.length_a   1.000
_cell.length_b   1.000
_cell.length_c   1.000
_cell.angle_alpha   90.00
_cell.angle_beta   90.00
_cell.angle_gamma   90.00
#
_symmetry.space_group_name_H-M   'P 1'
#
loop_
_entity.id
_entity.type
_entity.pdbx_description
1 polymer ?
#
loop_
_entity_poly.entity_id
_entity_poly.type
_entity_poly.pdbx_seq_one_letter_code
_entity_poly.pdbx_strand_id
1 'polypeptide(L)'
;MGEGETVQAFTTIGRVTSDAPYRAEQAMNFHPYRVDVDYLKNAQPAPIKPLLDRLRLTRNQGTNWGIAMRGPKRRLDEIDIRLIAEAMGVLAEFEHLQG
;
A
#
# COMPACT_ATOMS: atom_id res chain seq x y z
N MET A 1 20.11 -6.74 -13.76
CA MET A 1 19.03 -5.83 -13.30
C MET A 1 17.76 -6.27 -14.02
N GLY A 2 16.65 -6.44 -13.29
CA GLY A 2 15.56 -7.35 -13.65
C GLY A 2 14.89 -7.11 -15.01
N GLU A 3 14.76 -8.17 -15.80
CA GLU A 3 14.03 -8.25 -17.07
C GLU A 3 12.51 -8.41 -16.83
N GLY A 4 11.96 -7.63 -15.89
CA GLY A 4 10.55 -7.68 -15.51
C GLY A 4 9.83 -6.40 -15.93
N GLU A 5 8.54 -6.51 -16.24
CA GLU A 5 7.69 -5.34 -16.46
C GLU A 5 7.69 -4.44 -15.21
N THR A 6 7.73 -3.13 -15.42
CA THR A 6 7.75 -2.19 -14.29
C THR A 6 6.37 -2.17 -13.64
N VAL A 7 6.24 -2.83 -12.48
CA VAL A 7 4.98 -2.81 -11.72
C VAL A 7 4.89 -1.48 -10.95
N GLN A 8 4.01 -0.60 -11.40
CA GLN A 8 3.69 0.68 -10.76
C GLN A 8 2.19 0.77 -10.44
N ALA A 9 1.74 -0.11 -9.54
CA ALA A 9 0.34 -0.22 -9.16
C ALA A 9 0.20 -0.54 -7.67
N PHE A 10 -0.89 -0.08 -7.07
CA PHE A 10 -1.38 -0.60 -5.79
C PHE A 10 -2.13 -1.90 -6.06
N THR A 11 -1.78 -2.97 -5.36
CA THR A 11 -2.31 -4.32 -5.64
C THR A 11 -3.17 -4.88 -4.52
N THR A 12 -2.97 -4.42 -3.29
CA THR A 12 -3.70 -4.89 -2.10
C THR A 12 -3.90 -3.75 -1.12
N ILE A 13 -4.98 -3.85 -0.33
CA ILE A 13 -5.31 -2.96 0.78
C ILE A 13 -5.97 -3.80 1.88
N GLY A 14 -5.70 -3.46 3.14
CA GLY A 14 -6.19 -4.24 4.28
C GLY A 14 -5.92 -3.56 5.62
N ARG A 15 -6.43 -4.17 6.68
CA ARG A 15 -6.25 -3.72 8.06
C ARG A 15 -5.29 -4.63 8.80
N VAL A 16 -4.33 -4.05 9.50
CA VAL A 16 -3.47 -4.79 10.43
C VAL A 16 -4.32 -5.28 11.60
N THR A 17 -4.29 -6.58 11.87
CA THR A 17 -5.08 -7.22 12.95
C THR A 17 -4.22 -7.74 14.10
N SER A 18 -2.91 -7.84 13.91
CA SER A 18 -1.99 -8.17 15.01
C SER A 18 -1.80 -6.95 15.94
N ASP A 19 -1.90 -7.17 17.25
CA ASP A 19 -1.73 -6.10 18.25
C ASP A 19 -0.34 -5.45 18.20
N ALA A 20 0.68 -6.23 17.87
CA ALA A 20 2.05 -5.76 17.70
C ALA A 20 2.77 -6.58 16.61
N PRO A 21 3.79 -6.00 15.94
CA PRO A 21 4.67 -6.78 15.07
C PRO A 21 5.35 -7.91 15.84
N TYR A 22 5.31 -9.13 15.28
CA TYR A 22 5.86 -10.33 15.91
C TYR A 22 6.97 -10.93 15.04
N ARG A 23 7.87 -11.71 15.66
CA ARG A 23 8.91 -12.45 14.92
C ARG A 23 8.40 -13.82 14.54
N ALA A 24 8.49 -14.16 13.27
CA ALA A 24 8.16 -15.49 12.77
C ALA A 24 9.43 -16.23 12.35
N GLU A 25 9.54 -17.51 12.67
CA GLU A 25 10.60 -18.36 12.13
C GLU A 25 10.39 -18.58 10.63
N GLN A 26 11.38 -18.17 9.83
CA GLN A 26 11.34 -18.35 8.38
C GLN A 26 12.50 -19.22 7.88
N ALA A 27 13.66 -19.15 8.53
CA ALA A 27 14.81 -20.04 8.30
C ALA A 27 15.70 -20.06 9.56
N MET A 28 16.66 -20.98 9.61
CA MET A 28 17.61 -21.07 10.72
C MET A 28 18.31 -19.70 10.94
N ASN A 29 18.06 -19.09 12.10
CA ASN A 29 18.55 -17.77 12.52
C ASN A 29 18.00 -16.56 11.73
N PHE A 30 16.91 -16.70 10.97
CA PHE A 30 16.24 -15.59 10.29
C PHE A 30 14.80 -15.45 10.75
N HIS A 31 14.56 -14.41 11.56
CA HIS A 31 13.28 -14.13 12.21
C HIS A 31 12.77 -12.72 11.89
N PRO A 32 12.29 -12.46 10.66
CA PRO A 32 11.77 -11.16 10.28
C PRO A 32 10.53 -10.79 11.11
N TYR A 33 10.35 -9.49 11.32
CA TYR A 33 9.11 -8.97 11.89
C TYR A 33 7.97 -9.10 10.87
N ARG A 34 6.80 -9.51 11.35
CA ARG A 34 5.55 -9.68 10.60
C ARG A 34 4.40 -9.01 11.34
N VAL A 35 3.33 -8.77 10.59
CA VAL A 35 2.02 -8.34 11.09
C VAL A 35 0.98 -9.18 10.38
N ASP A 36 -0.14 -9.42 11.04
CA ASP A 36 -1.30 -10.02 10.39
C ASP A 36 -2.11 -8.93 9.72
N VAL A 37 -2.59 -9.19 8.50
CA VAL A 37 -3.36 -8.24 7.72
C VAL A 37 -4.59 -8.93 7.17
N ASP A 38 -5.76 -8.37 7.49
CA ASP A 38 -7.01 -8.73 6.84
C ASP A 38 -7.19 -7.89 5.59
N TYR A 39 -7.06 -8.54 4.43
CA TYR A 39 -7.08 -7.89 3.11
C TYR A 39 -8.50 -7.86 2.53
N LEU A 40 -8.86 -6.71 1.95
CA LEU A 40 -10.09 -6.56 1.17
C LEU A 40 -9.99 -7.40 -0.11
N LYS A 41 -10.81 -8.46 -0.21
CA LYS A 41 -10.72 -9.47 -1.28
C LYS A 41 -11.18 -8.97 -2.64
N ASN A 42 -12.05 -7.96 -2.67
CA ASN A 42 -12.58 -7.39 -3.91
C ASN A 42 -11.63 -6.36 -4.53
N ALA A 43 -10.53 -6.01 -3.84
CA ALA A 43 -9.60 -4.98 -4.28
C ALA A 43 -8.94 -5.34 -5.62
N GLN A 44 -9.07 -4.43 -6.59
CA GLN A 44 -8.47 -4.60 -7.91
C GLN A 44 -7.15 -3.81 -8.01
N PRO A 45 -6.16 -4.30 -8.79
CA PRO A 45 -4.94 -3.54 -9.04
C PRO A 45 -5.23 -2.16 -9.66
N ALA A 46 -4.71 -1.11 -9.05
CA ALA A 46 -4.86 0.27 -9.49
C ALA A 46 -3.50 0.87 -9.90
N PRO A 47 -3.29 1.23 -11.19
CA PRO A 47 -2.08 1.91 -11.61
C PRO A 47 -1.86 3.21 -10.83
N ILE A 48 -0.62 3.50 -10.43
CA ILE A 48 -0.32 4.72 -9.65
C ILE A 48 -0.37 6.00 -10.51
N LYS A 49 -0.10 5.90 -11.81
CA LYS A 49 0.05 7.05 -12.72
C LYS A 49 -1.15 8.02 -12.69
N PRO A 50 -2.42 7.58 -12.78
CA PRO A 50 -3.58 8.47 -12.72
C PRO A 50 -3.80 9.12 -11.33
N LEU A 51 -3.12 8.63 -10.29
CA LEU A 51 -3.26 9.10 -8.92
C LEU A 51 -2.17 10.11 -8.52
N LEU A 52 -1.10 10.25 -9.32
CA LEU A 52 0.08 11.02 -8.92
C LEU A 52 -0.22 12.47 -8.55
N ASP A 53 -1.13 13.13 -9.26
CA ASP A 53 -1.51 14.52 -8.99
C ASP A 53 -2.59 14.65 -7.90
N ARG A 54 -3.23 13.54 -7.53
CA ARG A 54 -4.31 13.50 -6.51
C ARG A 54 -3.76 13.19 -5.12
N LEU A 55 -2.79 12.28 -5.02
CA LEU A 55 -2.22 11.85 -3.73
C LEU A 55 -1.36 12.97 -3.13
N ARG A 56 -1.58 13.29 -1.87
CA ARG A 56 -0.72 14.20 -1.09
C ARG A 56 0.73 13.76 -1.08
N LEU A 57 0.96 12.45 -1.06
CA LEU A 57 2.30 11.85 -1.11
C LEU A 57 3.10 12.27 -2.36
N THR A 58 2.46 12.43 -3.51
CA THR A 58 3.13 12.65 -4.81
C THR A 58 2.80 13.95 -5.50
N ARG A 59 1.70 14.62 -5.13
CA ARG A 59 1.33 15.91 -5.72
C ARG A 59 2.46 16.91 -5.52
N ASN A 60 2.71 17.73 -6.55
CA ASN A 60 3.82 18.68 -6.62
C ASN A 60 5.23 18.07 -6.78
N GLN A 61 5.37 16.75 -6.94
CA GLN A 61 6.67 16.12 -7.20
C GLN A 61 6.99 15.98 -8.71
N GLY A 62 5.99 16.12 -9.59
CA GLY A 62 6.16 16.01 -11.04
C GLY A 62 6.85 14.69 -11.44
N THR A 63 7.88 14.77 -12.29
CA THR A 63 8.68 13.62 -12.72
C THR A 63 9.50 12.95 -11.60
N ASN A 64 9.68 13.62 -10.46
CA ASN A 64 10.44 13.12 -9.32
C ASN A 64 9.59 12.37 -8.27
N TRP A 65 8.34 12.03 -8.58
CA TRP A 65 7.43 11.32 -7.66
C TRP A 65 8.02 10.01 -7.10
N GLY A 66 8.91 9.34 -7.84
CA GLY A 66 9.61 8.14 -7.37
C GLY A 66 10.46 8.35 -6.11
N ILE A 67 10.88 9.58 -5.82
CA ILE A 67 11.61 9.93 -4.58
C ILE A 67 10.71 9.72 -3.36
N ALA A 68 9.42 10.08 -3.44
CA ALA A 68 8.46 9.87 -2.35
C ALA A 68 8.27 8.38 -2.02
N MET A 69 8.43 7.51 -3.02
CA MET A 69 8.32 6.05 -2.91
C MET A 69 9.61 5.35 -2.48
N ARG A 70 10.73 6.08 -2.33
CA ARG A 70 11.99 5.47 -1.91
C ARG A 70 11.86 4.93 -0.48
N GLY A 71 12.22 3.65 -0.31
CA GLY A 71 12.20 2.95 0.98
C GLY A 71 11.11 1.87 1.04
N PRO A 72 11.14 0.99 2.06
CA PRO A 72 10.26 -0.17 2.12
C PRO A 72 8.83 0.15 2.61
N LYS A 73 8.63 1.28 3.28
CA LYS A 73 7.33 1.68 3.84
C LYS A 73 7.23 3.20 3.97
N ARG A 74 6.03 3.72 3.80
CA ARG A 74 5.68 5.12 4.00
C ARG A 74 4.37 5.22 4.76
N ARG A 75 4.26 6.22 5.62
CA ARG A 75 2.98 6.62 6.21
C ARG A 75 2.21 7.41 5.15
N LEU A 76 0.93 7.09 4.99
CA LEU A 76 0.00 7.81 4.13
C LEU A 76 -0.97 8.61 4.99
N ASP A 77 -1.43 9.74 4.46
CA ASP A 77 -2.60 10.43 4.99
C ASP A 77 -3.87 9.59 4.69
N GLU A 78 -4.88 9.68 5.55
CA GLU A 78 -6.16 8.98 5.35
C GLU A 78 -6.83 9.33 4.00
N ILE A 79 -6.68 10.58 3.56
CA ILE A 79 -7.17 11.05 2.26
C ILE A 79 -6.52 10.27 1.10
N ASP A 80 -5.21 9.99 1.19
CA ASP A 80 -4.51 9.23 0.16
C ASP A 80 -4.96 7.78 0.14
N ILE A 81 -5.19 7.19 1.33
CA ILE A 81 -5.71 5.81 1.43
C ILE A 81 -7.12 5.72 0.82
N ARG A 82 -7.99 6.70 1.08
CA ARG A 82 -9.32 6.76 0.45
C ARG A 82 -9.25 6.84 -1.07
N LEU A 83 -8.38 7.70 -1.62
CA LEU A 83 -8.18 7.83 -3.07
C LEU A 83 -7.67 6.53 -3.69
N ILE A 84 -6.79 5.81 -2.98
CA ILE A 84 -6.30 4.50 -3.40
C ILE A 84 -7.43 3.47 -3.34
N ALA A 85 -8.20 3.42 -2.24
CA ALA A 85 -9.32 2.49 -2.07
C ALA A 85 -10.40 2.70 -3.14
N GLU A 86 -10.70 3.96 -3.49
CA GLU A 86 -11.60 4.32 -4.60
C GLU A 86 -11.07 3.77 -5.94
N ALA A 87 -9.79 4.01 -6.24
CA ALA A 87 -9.17 3.51 -7.47
C ALA A 87 -9.10 1.97 -7.53
N MET A 88 -9.02 1.31 -6.38
CA MET A 88 -9.04 -0.14 -6.24
C MET A 88 -10.46 -0.74 -6.20
N GLY A 89 -11.51 0.09 -6.27
CA GLY A 89 -12.91 -0.35 -6.30
C GLY A 89 -13.49 -0.79 -4.96
N VAL A 90 -12.86 -0.43 -3.84
CA VAL A 90 -13.19 -0.93 -2.48
C VAL A 90 -13.36 0.17 -1.44
N LEU A 91 -13.66 1.40 -1.87
CA LEU A 91 -13.84 2.53 -0.95
C LEU A 91 -14.90 2.26 0.13
N ALA A 92 -16.07 1.75 -0.26
CA ALA A 92 -17.13 1.44 0.69
C ALA A 92 -16.65 0.41 1.74
N GLU A 93 -16.02 -0.69 1.30
CA GLU A 93 -15.48 -1.72 2.19
C GLU A 93 -14.38 -1.17 3.11
N PHE A 94 -13.52 -0.29 2.58
CA PHE A 94 -12.51 0.41 3.36
C PHE A 94 -13.13 1.29 4.45
N GLU A 95 -14.20 2.02 4.15
CA GLU A 95 -14.89 2.86 5.14
C GLU A 95 -15.52 2.03 6.26
N HIS A 96 -16.04 0.83 5.96
CA HIS A 96 -16.53 -0.10 6.98
C HIS A 96 -15.40 -0.65 7.89
N LEU A 97 -14.15 -0.69 7.43
CA LEU A 97 -13.01 -1.09 8.27
C LEU A 97 -12.59 -0.02 9.29
N GLN A 98 -13.00 1.24 9.08
CA GLN A 98 -12.69 2.39 9.94
C GLN A 98 -13.76 2.67 11.00
N GLY A 99 -14.96 2.09 10.86
CA GLY A 99 -16.04 2.13 11.87
C GLY A 99 -15.94 0.99 12.87
#